data_AF-A0A832EFE3-F1
#
_entry.id   AF-A0A832EFE3-F1
#
_cell.length_a   1.000
_cell.length_b   1.000
_cell.length_c   1.000
_cell.angle_alpha   90.00
_cell.angle_beta   90.00
_cell.angle_gamma   90.00
#
_symmetry.space_group_name_H-M   'P 1'
#
loop_
_entity.id
_entity.type
_entity.pdbx_description
1 polymer ?
#
loop_
_entity_poly.entity_id
_entity_poly.type
_entity_poly.pdbx_seq_one_letter_code
_entity_poly.pdbx_strand_id
1 'polypeptide(L)'
;MTWEQLYNYLGITEFIYFISSPELQDYLFPVKLIFVAFGMFFLAFVIYFMINSSWLQYKFLEDVTEFFSWQSYGARQQAKRWTKIKKRIESGTEADYKLAIIEADGFLEEVLDNRGYEGKNFEEMIRKASNLIAPIFQDILRAHEIRNSIVFNPDYKIEVDEAKKILDIYESAINNIGTA
;
A
#
# COMPACT_ATOMS: atom_id res chain seq x y z
N MET A 1 -3.49 -14.82 -54.55
CA MET A 1 -3.85 -15.99 -53.74
C MET A 1 -4.57 -15.47 -52.52
N THR A 2 -5.86 -15.76 -52.38
CA THR A 2 -6.66 -15.33 -51.22
C THR A 2 -6.50 -16.32 -50.07
N TRP A 3 -6.85 -15.89 -48.86
CA TRP A 3 -6.79 -16.76 -47.67
C TRP A 3 -7.63 -18.02 -47.83
N GLU A 4 -8.84 -17.92 -48.39
CA GLU A 4 -9.71 -19.08 -48.67
C GLU A 4 -9.06 -20.10 -49.62
N GLN A 5 -8.38 -19.62 -50.67
CA GLN A 5 -7.66 -20.49 -51.60
C GLN A 5 -6.50 -21.21 -50.92
N LEU A 6 -5.80 -20.53 -49.99
CA LEU A 6 -4.71 -21.11 -49.22
C LEU A 6 -5.21 -22.14 -48.20
N TYR A 7 -6.29 -21.85 -47.48
CA TYR A 7 -6.90 -22.79 -46.53
C TYR A 7 -7.45 -24.04 -47.21
N ASN A 8 -8.10 -23.88 -48.37
CA ASN A 8 -8.58 -25.01 -49.17
C ASN A 8 -7.42 -25.82 -49.78
N TYR A 9 -6.38 -25.15 -50.30
CA TYR A 9 -5.20 -25.84 -50.85
C TYR A 9 -4.46 -26.68 -49.79
N LEU A 10 -4.41 -26.20 -48.55
CA LEU A 10 -3.80 -26.91 -47.42
C LEU A 10 -4.76 -27.92 -46.75
N GLY A 11 -5.99 -28.09 -47.24
CA GLY A 11 -6.99 -29.01 -46.68
C GLY A 11 -7.49 -28.64 -45.28
N ILE A 12 -7.24 -27.40 -44.83
CA ILE A 12 -7.56 -26.96 -43.46
C ILE A 12 -9.07 -26.89 -43.26
N THR A 13 -9.82 -26.47 -44.27
CA THR A 13 -11.29 -26.39 -44.22
C THR A 13 -11.94 -27.78 -44.11
N GLU A 14 -11.46 -28.74 -44.89
CA GLU A 14 -11.90 -30.14 -44.84
C GLU A 14 -11.56 -30.77 -43.50
N PHE A 15 -10.36 -30.51 -42.98
CA PHE A 15 -9.95 -30.96 -41.66
C PHE A 15 -10.83 -30.37 -40.55
N ILE A 16 -11.11 -29.07 -40.58
CA ILE A 16 -12.00 -28.40 -39.62
C ILE A 16 -13.41 -28.97 -39.69
N TYR A 17 -13.93 -29.24 -40.89
CA TYR A 17 -15.24 -29.85 -41.08
C TYR A 17 -15.26 -31.29 -40.53
N PHE A 18 -14.22 -32.07 -40.80
CA PHE A 18 -14.06 -33.43 -40.30
C PHE A 18 -14.01 -33.49 -38.76
N ILE A 19 -13.20 -32.66 -38.11
CA ILE A 19 -13.15 -32.62 -36.64
C ILE A 19 -14.47 -32.08 -36.05
N SER A 20 -15.24 -31.30 -36.80
CA SER A 20 -16.54 -30.77 -36.39
C SER A 20 -17.71 -31.68 -36.78
N SER A 21 -17.44 -32.82 -37.40
CA SER A 21 -18.47 -33.77 -37.83
C SER A 21 -19.26 -34.32 -36.64
N PRO A 22 -20.58 -34.50 -36.76
CA PRO A 22 -21.42 -35.01 -35.67
C PRO A 22 -20.95 -36.37 -35.15
N GLU A 23 -20.53 -37.29 -36.03
CA GLU A 23 -20.12 -38.63 -35.61
C GLU A 23 -18.88 -38.57 -34.70
N LEU A 24 -17.86 -37.79 -35.08
CA LEU A 24 -16.64 -37.66 -34.32
C LEU A 24 -16.88 -36.93 -32.99
N GLN A 25 -17.77 -35.93 -32.99
CA GLN A 25 -18.15 -35.21 -31.77
C GLN A 25 -18.86 -36.11 -30.75
N ASP A 26 -19.73 -37.02 -31.22
CA ASP A 26 -20.41 -37.99 -30.36
C ASP A 26 -19.41 -38.97 -29.71
N TYR A 27 -18.43 -39.47 -30.47
CA TYR A 27 -17.37 -40.32 -29.92
C TYR A 27 -16.44 -39.57 -28.95
N LEU A 28 -16.20 -38.27 -29.17
CA LEU A 28 -15.36 -37.45 -28.29
C LEU A 28 -16.09 -36.94 -27.04
N PHE A 29 -17.43 -37.02 -26.99
CA PHE A 29 -18.21 -36.48 -25.88
C PHE A 29 -17.78 -37.02 -24.49
N PRO A 30 -17.57 -38.34 -24.30
CA PRO A 30 -17.10 -38.87 -23.01
C PRO A 30 -15.71 -38.37 -22.63
N VAL A 31 -14.82 -38.23 -23.62
CA VAL A 31 -13.45 -37.74 -23.42
C VAL A 31 -13.48 -36.27 -22.95
N LYS A 32 -14.31 -35.43 -23.59
CA LYS A 32 -14.49 -34.04 -23.16
C LYS A 32 -15.03 -33.94 -21.74
N LEU A 33 -15.98 -34.79 -21.37
CA LEU A 33 -16.54 -34.82 -20.01
C LEU A 33 -15.44 -35.11 -18.97
N ILE A 34 -14.54 -36.05 -19.27
CA ILE A 34 -13.38 -36.36 -18.42
C ILE A 34 -12.48 -35.13 -18.27
N PHE A 35 -12.10 -34.47 -19.37
CA PHE A 35 -11.26 -33.26 -19.30
C PHE A 35 -11.91 -32.12 -18.51
N VAL A 36 -13.22 -31.92 -18.66
CA VAL A 36 -13.97 -30.92 -17.88
C VAL A 36 -13.98 -31.28 -16.39
N ALA A 37 -14.19 -32.54 -16.05
CA ALA A 37 -14.12 -33.01 -14.67
C ALA A 37 -12.73 -32.82 -14.04
N PHE A 38 -11.67 -33.17 -14.77
CA PHE A 38 -10.29 -32.93 -14.34
C PHE A 38 -10.01 -31.43 -14.17
N GLY A 39 -10.48 -30.59 -15.09
CA GLY A 39 -10.35 -29.14 -15.01
C GLY A 39 -11.00 -28.57 -13.75
N MET A 40 -12.23 -29.00 -13.44
CA MET A 40 -12.92 -28.61 -12.21
C MET A 40 -12.19 -29.12 -10.95
N PHE A 41 -11.68 -30.35 -10.98
CA PHE A 41 -10.90 -30.91 -9.87
C PHE A 41 -9.63 -30.10 -9.60
N PHE A 42 -8.85 -29.77 -10.64
CA PHE A 42 -7.65 -28.96 -10.49
C PHE A 42 -7.97 -27.53 -10.05
N LEU A 43 -9.04 -26.93 -10.57
CA LEU A 43 -9.49 -25.60 -10.14
C LEU A 43 -9.85 -25.59 -8.65
N ALA A 44 -10.64 -26.57 -8.19
CA ALA A 44 -10.96 -26.73 -6.77
C ALA A 44 -9.71 -26.98 -5.92
N PHE A 45 -8.76 -27.78 -6.41
CA PHE A 45 -7.49 -28.05 -5.74
C PHE A 45 -6.62 -26.79 -5.60
N VAL A 46 -6.53 -25.98 -6.64
CA VAL A 46 -5.84 -24.68 -6.61
C VAL A 46 -6.48 -23.76 -5.59
N ILE A 47 -7.81 -23.62 -5.61
CA ILE A 47 -8.55 -22.80 -4.63
C ILE A 47 -8.31 -23.30 -3.20
N TYR A 48 -8.39 -24.62 -2.98
CA TYR A 48 -8.12 -25.23 -1.69
C TYR A 48 -6.71 -24.91 -1.20
N PHE A 49 -5.70 -25.10 -2.04
CA PHE A 49 -4.31 -24.81 -1.68
C PHE A 49 -4.10 -23.32 -1.40
N MET A 50 -4.77 -22.46 -2.17
CA MET A 50 -4.72 -21.01 -1.98
C MET A 50 -5.32 -20.58 -0.63
N ILE A 51 -6.38 -21.26 -0.17
CA ILE A 51 -7.01 -20.99 1.13
C ILE A 51 -6.25 -21.63 2.29
N ASN A 52 -5.74 -22.85 2.11
CA ASN A 52 -5.10 -23.59 3.19
C ASN A 52 -3.65 -23.15 3.45
N SER A 53 -2.99 -22.53 2.47
CA SER A 53 -1.62 -22.04 2.62
C SER A 53 -1.59 -20.68 3.33
N SER A 54 -1.33 -20.71 4.64
CA SER A 54 -1.18 -19.51 5.48
C SER A 54 -0.11 -18.54 4.98
N TRP A 55 0.96 -19.05 4.39
CA TRP A 55 2.02 -18.24 3.79
C TRP A 55 1.57 -17.51 2.52
N LEU A 56 0.78 -18.19 1.67
CA LEU A 56 0.30 -17.61 0.43
C LEU A 56 -0.83 -16.60 0.68
N GLN A 57 -1.71 -16.85 1.65
CA GLN A 57 -2.71 -15.87 2.09
C GLN A 57 -2.06 -14.59 2.62
N TYR A 58 -1.00 -14.70 3.43
CA TYR A 58 -0.28 -13.52 3.93
C TYR A 58 0.27 -12.67 2.76
N LYS A 59 0.99 -13.30 1.83
CA LYS A 59 1.57 -12.65 0.64
C LYS A 59 0.52 -12.08 -0.32
N PHE A 60 -0.56 -12.82 -0.57
CA PHE A 60 -1.57 -12.43 -1.55
C PHE A 60 -2.55 -11.39 -0.98
N LEU A 61 -2.83 -11.41 0.32
CA LEU A 61 -3.57 -10.33 0.98
C LEU A 61 -2.74 -9.04 0.97
N GLU A 62 -1.44 -9.12 1.24
CA GLU A 62 -0.51 -7.98 1.12
C GLU A 62 -0.59 -7.38 -0.30
N ASP A 63 -0.30 -8.17 -1.35
CA ASP A 63 -0.32 -7.70 -2.76
C ASP A 63 -1.70 -7.22 -3.24
N VAL A 64 -2.80 -7.91 -2.91
CA VAL A 64 -4.15 -7.50 -3.36
C VAL A 64 -4.61 -6.24 -2.62
N THR A 65 -4.24 -6.07 -1.35
CA THR A 65 -4.52 -4.83 -0.63
C THR A 65 -3.69 -3.67 -1.19
N GLU A 66 -2.44 -3.89 -1.56
CA GLU A 66 -1.60 -2.88 -2.24
C GLU A 66 -2.12 -2.53 -3.63
N PHE A 67 -2.58 -3.52 -4.40
CA PHE A 67 -3.05 -3.32 -5.78
C PHE A 67 -4.45 -2.66 -5.86
N PHE A 68 -5.36 -2.96 -4.93
CA PHE A 68 -6.70 -2.36 -4.92
C PHE A 68 -6.81 -1.06 -4.11
N SER A 69 -5.89 -0.80 -3.17
CA SER A 69 -5.98 0.39 -2.33
C SER A 69 -5.05 1.49 -2.81
N TRP A 70 -5.61 2.40 -3.63
CA TRP A 70 -5.08 3.76 -3.70
C TRP A 70 -5.40 4.58 -2.41
N GLN A 71 -6.02 3.97 -1.38
CA GLN A 71 -5.89 4.28 0.06
C GLN A 71 -6.65 3.27 0.98
N SER A 72 -5.98 2.87 2.09
CA SER A 72 -6.52 2.53 3.45
C SER A 72 -6.66 1.08 3.96
N TYR A 73 -5.54 0.37 4.14
CA TYR A 73 -5.28 -0.34 5.42
C TYR A 73 -4.31 0.49 6.30
N GLY A 74 -3.30 1.10 5.68
CA GLY A 74 -2.34 1.99 6.33
C GLY A 74 -2.99 3.18 7.05
N ALA A 75 -3.96 3.88 6.45
CA ALA A 75 -4.57 5.08 7.05
C ALA A 75 -5.20 4.83 8.44
N ARG A 76 -5.81 3.65 8.66
CA ARG A 76 -6.37 3.29 9.97
C ARG A 76 -5.28 3.01 11.00
N GLN A 77 -4.17 2.42 10.58
CA GLN A 77 -3.02 2.18 11.45
C GLN A 77 -2.28 3.49 11.76
N GLN A 78 -2.09 4.36 10.76
CA GLN A 78 -1.56 5.71 10.93
C GLN A 78 -2.40 6.53 11.89
N ALA A 79 -3.73 6.55 11.74
CA ALA A 79 -4.63 7.24 12.66
C ALA A 79 -4.55 6.69 14.10
N LYS A 80 -4.48 5.36 14.26
CA LYS A 80 -4.30 4.73 15.59
C LYS A 80 -2.97 5.13 16.23
N ARG A 81 -1.88 5.14 15.45
CA ARG A 81 -0.55 5.56 15.91
C ARG A 81 -0.56 7.03 16.31
N TRP A 82 -1.12 7.89 15.47
CA TRP A 82 -1.27 9.32 15.77
C TRP A 82 -2.05 9.57 17.06
N THR A 83 -3.18 8.86 17.24
CA THR A 83 -3.99 8.92 18.47
C THR A 83 -3.17 8.56 19.70
N LYS A 84 -2.27 7.57 19.61
CA LYS A 84 -1.39 7.17 20.71
C LYS A 84 -0.39 8.26 21.06
N ILE A 85 0.21 8.92 20.06
CA ILE A 85 1.13 10.06 20.25
C ILE A 85 0.39 11.21 20.93
N LYS A 86 -0.80 11.59 20.43
CA LYS A 86 -1.60 12.69 20.97
C LYS A 86 -2.03 12.46 22.42
N LYS A 87 -2.47 11.23 22.75
CA LYS A 87 -2.86 10.84 24.11
C LYS A 87 -1.72 11.00 25.13
N ARG A 88 -0.46 10.87 24.69
CA ARG A 88 0.72 11.01 25.55
C ARG A 88 0.86 12.45 26.10
N ILE A 89 0.39 13.46 25.37
CA ILE A 89 0.39 14.86 25.82
C ILE A 89 -0.77 15.20 26.77
N GLU A 90 -1.92 14.53 26.66
CA GLU A 90 -3.11 14.88 27.45
C GLU A 90 -2.97 14.55 28.95
N SER A 91 -2.17 13.53 29.29
CA SER A 91 -1.97 13.05 30.67
C SER A 91 -0.50 12.96 31.07
N GLY A 92 0.38 13.61 30.31
CA GLY A 92 1.82 13.41 30.37
C GLY A 92 2.57 14.34 31.31
N THR A 93 3.82 14.01 31.53
CA THR A 93 4.85 14.88 32.12
C THR A 93 5.61 15.63 31.01
N GLU A 94 6.50 16.56 31.38
CA GLU A 94 7.40 17.20 30.41
C GLU A 94 8.19 16.19 29.55
N ALA A 95 8.60 15.07 30.14
CA ALA A 95 9.27 13.98 29.44
C ALA A 95 8.37 13.31 28.39
N ASP A 96 7.09 13.16 28.70
CA ASP A 96 6.09 12.62 27.78
C ASP A 96 5.83 13.56 26.59
N TYR A 97 5.84 14.87 26.82
CA TYR A 97 5.69 15.88 25.76
C TYR A 97 6.87 15.83 24.79
N LYS A 98 8.10 15.80 25.33
CA LYS A 98 9.32 15.65 24.55
C LYS A 98 9.29 14.38 23.70
N LEU A 99 8.91 13.26 24.31
CA LEU A 99 8.83 11.99 23.62
C LEU A 99 7.73 11.99 22.54
N ALA A 100 6.58 12.61 22.80
CA ALA A 100 5.52 12.74 21.80
C ALA A 100 5.98 13.53 20.56
N ILE A 101 6.75 14.62 20.75
CA ILE A 101 7.31 15.42 19.65
C ILE A 101 8.32 14.61 18.84
N ILE A 102 9.23 13.87 19.50
CA ILE A 102 10.20 13.01 18.83
C ILE A 102 9.50 11.90 18.04
N GLU A 103 8.50 11.24 18.64
CA GLU A 103 7.70 10.21 17.98
C GLU A 103 6.90 10.77 16.78
N ALA A 104 6.38 12.00 16.88
CA ALA A 104 5.65 12.67 15.81
C ALA A 104 6.55 13.04 14.62
N ASP A 105 7.74 13.58 14.87
CA ASP A 105 8.69 13.94 13.81
C ASP A 105 9.19 12.69 13.05
N GLY A 106 9.56 11.63 13.78
CA GLY A 106 9.94 10.36 13.15
C GLY A 106 8.77 9.69 12.41
N PHE A 107 7.54 9.91 12.86
CA PHE A 107 6.37 9.41 12.14
C PHE A 107 6.10 10.17 10.84
N LEU A 108 6.30 11.49 10.82
CA LEU A 108 6.24 12.29 9.60
C LEU A 108 7.34 11.86 8.60
N GLU A 109 8.55 11.59 9.07
CA GLU A 109 9.65 11.07 8.24
C GLU A 109 9.28 9.73 7.59
N GLU A 110 8.70 8.81 8.34
CA GLU A 110 8.20 7.53 7.80
C GLU A 110 7.05 7.72 6.79
N VAL A 111 6.15 8.68 7.02
CA VAL A 111 5.09 9.01 6.06
C VAL A 111 5.68 9.57 4.77
N LEU A 112 6.69 10.44 4.84
CA LEU A 112 7.39 10.97 3.67
C LEU A 112 8.07 9.85 2.88
N ASP A 113 8.78 8.96 3.56
CA ASP A 113 9.49 7.82 2.95
C ASP A 113 8.53 6.87 2.23
N ASN A 114 7.43 6.48 2.90
CA ASN A 114 6.38 5.65 2.31
C ASN A 114 5.70 6.28 1.08
N ARG A 115 5.77 7.60 0.94
CA ARG A 115 5.25 8.34 -0.22
C ARG A 115 6.32 8.61 -1.29
N GLY A 116 7.54 8.11 -1.12
CA GLY A 116 8.64 8.25 -2.07
C GLY A 116 9.39 9.58 -1.98
N TYR A 117 9.19 10.36 -0.91
CA TYR A 117 9.93 11.59 -0.66
C TYR A 117 11.25 11.30 0.06
N GLU A 118 12.17 10.63 -0.62
CA GLU A 118 13.50 10.29 -0.07
C GLU A 118 14.42 11.52 0.00
N GLY A 119 15.37 11.54 0.94
CA GLY A 119 16.37 12.61 1.06
C GLY A 119 17.51 12.21 1.99
N LYS A 120 18.64 12.92 1.95
CA LYS A 120 19.77 12.67 2.86
C LYS A 120 19.47 13.08 4.31
N ASN A 121 18.50 13.97 4.48
CA ASN A 121 18.05 14.47 5.76
C ASN A 121 16.58 14.90 5.66
N PHE A 122 15.96 15.13 6.82
CA PHE A 122 14.56 15.55 6.94
C PHE A 122 14.24 16.81 6.12
N GLU A 123 15.14 17.80 6.09
CA GLU A 123 14.94 19.04 5.33
C GLU A 123 14.85 18.80 3.82
N GLU A 124 15.68 17.90 3.27
CA GLU A 124 15.61 17.50 1.86
C GLU A 124 14.27 16.80 1.54
N MET A 125 13.83 15.90 2.41
CA MET A 125 12.54 15.19 2.27
C MET A 125 11.37 16.18 2.27
N ILE A 126 11.34 17.08 3.25
CA ILE A 126 10.32 18.13 3.38
C ILE A 126 10.33 19.11 2.20
N ARG A 127 11.51 19.45 1.66
CA ARG A 127 11.62 20.31 0.48
C ARG A 127 11.02 19.66 -0.76
N LYS A 128 11.16 18.35 -0.93
CA LYS A 128 10.52 17.61 -2.03
C LYS A 128 9.00 17.54 -1.88
N ALA A 129 8.50 17.48 -0.64
CA ALA A 129 7.07 17.54 -0.35
C ALA A 129 6.48 18.97 -0.33
N SER A 130 7.30 20.02 -0.55
CA SER A 130 6.91 21.43 -0.35
C SER A 130 5.62 21.86 -1.03
N ASN A 131 5.29 21.32 -2.22
CA ASN A 131 4.05 21.63 -2.92
C ASN A 131 2.79 21.23 -2.13
N LEU A 132 2.85 20.16 -1.32
CA LEU A 132 1.73 19.67 -0.53
C LEU A 132 1.59 20.40 0.82
N ILE A 133 2.71 20.92 1.34
CA ILE A 133 2.80 21.51 2.68
C ILE A 133 3.16 23.00 2.66
N ALA A 134 3.10 23.66 1.50
CA ALA A 134 3.53 25.04 1.32
C ALA A 134 3.02 26.02 2.40
N PRO A 135 1.75 25.95 2.87
CA PRO A 135 1.25 26.85 3.91
C PRO A 135 1.94 26.71 5.26
N ILE A 136 2.43 25.50 5.59
CA ILE A 136 2.99 25.14 6.91
C ILE A 136 4.48 24.77 6.83
N PHE A 137 5.11 24.89 5.66
CA PHE A 137 6.50 24.47 5.43
C PHE A 137 7.48 25.05 6.45
N GLN A 138 7.38 26.36 6.70
CA GLN A 138 8.26 27.05 7.66
C GLN A 138 7.98 26.67 9.11
N ASP A 139 6.74 26.27 9.42
CA ASP A 139 6.36 25.84 10.77
C ASP A 139 6.86 24.42 11.04
N ILE A 140 6.87 23.54 10.02
CA ILE A 140 7.45 22.19 10.12
C ILE A 140 8.95 22.25 10.38
N LEU A 141 9.69 23.13 9.69
CA LEU A 141 11.12 23.29 9.93
C LEU A 141 11.41 23.80 11.36
N ARG A 142 10.64 24.77 11.84
CA ARG A 142 10.75 25.26 13.23
C ARG A 142 10.40 24.17 14.25
N ALA A 143 9.37 23.37 13.99
CA ALA A 143 9.04 22.22 14.82
C ALA A 143 10.19 21.20 14.88
N HIS A 144 10.83 20.91 13.73
CA HIS A 144 11.97 20.02 13.64
C HIS A 144 13.20 20.55 14.41
N GLU A 145 13.47 21.86 14.37
CA GLU A 145 14.51 22.51 15.16
C GLU A 145 14.25 22.39 16.67
N ILE A 146 12.99 22.55 17.11
CA ILE A 146 12.61 22.33 18.51
C ILE A 146 12.80 20.87 18.90
N ARG A 147 12.40 19.92 18.05
CA ARG A 147 12.65 18.49 18.25
C ARG A 147 14.14 18.21 18.39
N ASN A 148 14.99 18.81 17.55
CA ASN A 148 16.44 18.66 17.64
C ASN A 148 16.97 19.22 18.97
N SER A 149 16.47 20.38 19.40
CA SER A 149 16.82 20.97 20.69
C SER A 149 16.47 20.04 21.86
N ILE A 150 15.30 19.40 21.82
CA ILE A 150 14.87 18.40 22.81
C ILE A 150 15.80 17.18 22.85
N VAL A 151 16.25 16.70 21.69
CA VAL A 151 17.13 15.52 21.60
C VAL A 151 18.55 15.84 22.06
N PHE A 152 19.11 16.99 21.65
CA PHE A 152 20.49 17.35 21.99
C PHE A 152 20.65 17.96 23.38
N ASN A 153 19.59 18.55 23.94
CA ASN A 153 19.60 19.16 25.27
C ASN A 153 18.57 18.50 26.19
N PRO A 154 18.99 17.57 27.08
CA PRO A 154 18.10 16.93 28.05
C PRO A 154 17.36 17.91 28.97
N ASP A 155 17.98 19.05 29.26
CA ASP A 155 17.44 20.10 30.14
C ASP A 155 16.51 21.09 29.40
N TYR A 156 16.31 20.91 28.09
CA TYR A 156 15.40 21.75 27.31
C TYR A 156 13.99 21.66 27.88
N LYS A 157 13.39 22.79 28.28
CA LYS A 157 12.02 22.78 28.82
C LYS A 157 11.00 23.07 27.73
N ILE A 158 9.87 22.37 27.79
CA ILE A 158 8.75 22.60 26.88
C ILE A 158 7.43 22.61 27.64
N GLU A 159 6.61 23.61 27.35
CA GLU A 159 5.27 23.72 27.92
C GLU A 159 4.27 22.87 27.11
N VAL A 160 3.22 22.42 27.79
CA VAL A 160 2.18 21.56 27.17
C VAL A 160 1.53 22.23 25.95
N ASP A 161 1.31 23.55 25.99
CA ASP A 161 0.65 24.29 24.91
C ASP A 161 1.56 24.45 23.68
N GLU A 162 2.87 24.59 23.90
CA GLU A 162 3.85 24.58 22.81
C GLU A 162 3.96 23.20 22.18
N ALA A 163 4.01 22.14 22.99
CA ALA A 163 4.03 20.77 22.50
C ALA A 163 2.78 20.40 21.69
N LYS A 164 1.59 20.87 22.11
CA LYS A 164 0.34 20.70 21.34
C LYS A 164 0.41 21.38 19.97
N LYS A 165 0.88 22.63 19.92
CA LYS A 165 1.04 23.36 18.65
C LYS A 165 1.98 22.64 17.69
N ILE A 166 3.08 22.11 18.20
CA ILE A 166 4.03 21.31 17.41
C ILE A 166 3.37 20.04 16.87
N LEU A 167 2.62 19.31 17.70
CA LEU A 167 1.87 18.15 17.24
C LEU A 167 0.85 18.53 16.16
N ASP A 168 0.12 19.63 16.30
CA ASP A 168 -0.88 20.06 15.31
C ASP A 168 -0.23 20.40 13.95
N ILE A 169 0.99 20.95 13.95
CA ILE A 169 1.78 21.19 12.73
C ILE A 169 2.14 19.86 12.06
N TYR A 170 2.64 18.89 12.82
CA TYR A 170 2.96 17.56 12.30
C TYR A 170 1.71 16.80 11.83
N GLU A 171 0.60 16.89 12.55
CA GLU A 171 -0.70 16.31 12.14
C GLU A 171 -1.13 16.86 10.78
N SER A 172 -1.04 18.18 10.61
CA SER A 172 -1.39 18.86 9.37
C SER A 172 -0.48 18.42 8.21
N ALA A 173 0.82 18.28 8.46
CA ALA A 173 1.77 17.78 7.47
C ALA A 173 1.48 16.33 7.05
N ILE A 174 1.29 15.44 8.03
CA ILE A 174 0.96 14.02 7.80
C ILE A 174 -0.34 13.89 7.03
N ASN A 175 -1.36 14.70 7.35
CA ASN A 175 -2.62 14.67 6.63
C ASN A 175 -2.46 15.16 5.19
N ASN A 176 -1.81 16.31 4.97
CA ASN A 176 -1.59 16.85 3.62
C ASN A 176 -0.78 15.89 2.72
N ILE A 177 0.27 15.27 3.27
CA ILE A 177 1.10 14.30 2.54
C ILE A 177 0.36 12.97 2.38
N GLY A 178 -0.37 12.54 3.41
CA GLY A 178 -1.09 11.28 3.46
C GLY A 178 -2.39 11.23 2.66
N THR A 179 -2.95 12.37 2.24
CA THR A 179 -4.14 12.46 1.36
C THR A 179 -3.83 12.70 -0.11
N ALA A 180 -2.60 13.10 -0.46
CA ALA A 180 -2.15 13.22 -1.85
C ALA A 180 -1.94 11.85 -2.50
#